data_AF-H9UHX7-F1
#
_entry.id   AF-H9UHX7-F1
#
_cell.length_a   1.000
_cell.length_b   1.000
_cell.length_c   1.000
_cell.angle_alpha   90.00
_cell.angle_beta   90.00
_cell.angle_gamma   90.00
#
_symmetry.space_group_name_H-M   'P 1'
#
loop_
_entity.id
_entity.type
_entity.pdbx_description
1 polymer ?
#
loop_
_entity_poly.entity_id
_entity_poly.type
_entity_poly.pdbx_seq_one_letter_code
_entity_poly.pdbx_strand_id
1 'polypeptide(L)'
;MRISLLTVLLICTLLLPVGANDAFIQTGGGDLRTEGVENTQVAIHSEVLTIELFDDGFAVTVEYIFRNRGEEITVETAFPEFQFGTSGYQPLDDFRISYTDGEKIPTAHEPVDQTLNDSFLRLIGLHRKQITFAGYSDTGITISYRSPYGAHGISRSAAYLLGPGSTWNGPIGELTVDVITRSPDIWIEEFPLRDLPEPDYQRTGNTSHRFYWRNLDLAGDEMFYLAVATLPPFLQTMFGEEMAIQEFMNNELRQERYHYLTREQLRLVRNYIFARHGYSFQSPDLRAYFADRDWYQADPDFSFDDLTDLQRRNARILQHMEDQLDDLP
;
A
#
# COMPACT_ATOMS: atom_id res chain seq x y z
N MET A 1 20.64 -34.71 -62.92
CA MET A 1 20.77 -33.42 -62.21
C MET A 1 20.74 -33.73 -60.72
N ARG A 2 21.85 -34.08 -60.05
CA ARG A 2 22.98 -33.27 -59.56
C ARG A 2 22.60 -32.10 -58.61
N ILE A 3 22.86 -32.33 -57.31
CA ILE A 3 23.50 -31.46 -56.28
C ILE A 3 22.64 -30.23 -55.86
N SER A 4 22.27 -29.95 -54.60
CA SER A 4 23.13 -29.87 -53.40
C SER A 4 22.37 -29.87 -52.06
N LEU A 5 23.05 -30.45 -51.08
CA LEU A 5 22.94 -30.29 -49.62
C LEU A 5 23.11 -28.81 -49.21
N LEU A 6 22.39 -28.31 -48.20
CA LEU A 6 22.94 -27.31 -47.29
C LEU A 6 22.28 -27.38 -45.90
N THR A 7 23.01 -28.00 -44.99
CA THR A 7 22.93 -27.82 -43.54
C THR A 7 23.37 -26.39 -43.21
N VAL A 8 22.59 -25.64 -42.41
CA VAL A 8 23.15 -24.53 -41.62
C VAL A 8 22.68 -24.70 -40.18
N LEU A 9 23.66 -25.08 -39.37
CA LEU A 9 23.69 -25.05 -37.93
C LEU A 9 23.89 -23.58 -37.48
N LEU A 10 23.27 -23.22 -36.35
CA LEU A 10 23.79 -22.28 -35.34
C LEU A 10 24.05 -20.81 -35.72
N ILE A 11 23.22 -19.91 -35.18
CA ILE A 11 23.72 -18.72 -34.46
C ILE A 11 22.90 -18.57 -33.17
N CYS A 12 23.43 -19.16 -32.08
CA CYS A 12 23.34 -18.52 -30.78
C CYS A 12 24.08 -17.19 -30.87
N THR A 13 23.40 -16.07 -30.60
CA THR A 13 23.90 -14.87 -29.89
C THR A 13 22.98 -13.68 -30.18
N LEU A 14 22.03 -13.46 -29.30
CA LEU A 14 21.91 -12.19 -28.63
C LEU A 14 21.50 -12.50 -27.19
N LEU A 15 22.50 -12.98 -26.44
CA LEU A 15 22.69 -12.59 -25.06
C LEU A 15 22.74 -11.05 -25.08
N LEU A 16 21.58 -10.41 -25.06
CA LEU A 16 21.51 -9.21 -24.28
C LEU A 16 21.77 -9.68 -22.84
N PRO A 17 22.72 -9.11 -22.10
CA PRO A 17 22.46 -8.96 -20.69
C PRO A 17 21.26 -8.02 -20.64
N VAL A 18 20.05 -8.57 -20.79
CA VAL A 18 18.97 -8.06 -19.96
C VAL A 18 19.52 -8.38 -18.58
N GLY A 19 20.20 -7.41 -18.00
CA GLY A 19 20.20 -7.30 -16.56
C GLY A 19 18.73 -7.20 -16.22
N ALA A 20 18.09 -8.36 -16.07
CA ALA A 20 16.99 -8.57 -15.16
C ALA A 20 17.61 -8.27 -13.80
N ASN A 21 17.82 -6.97 -13.56
CA ASN A 21 18.12 -6.43 -12.26
C ASN A 21 16.75 -6.32 -11.59
N ASP A 22 16.07 -7.46 -11.51
CA ASP A 22 14.74 -7.66 -10.95
C ASP A 22 14.89 -7.73 -9.44
N ALA A 23 15.58 -6.72 -8.91
CA ALA A 23 15.69 -6.44 -7.51
C ALA A 23 14.31 -5.93 -7.06
N PHE A 24 13.44 -6.85 -6.64
CA PHE A 24 12.30 -6.49 -5.84
C PHE A 24 12.84 -5.89 -4.54
N ILE A 25 12.57 -4.62 -4.29
CA ILE A 25 12.89 -3.93 -3.03
C ILE A 25 11.61 -3.29 -2.55
N GLN A 26 11.29 -3.47 -1.28
CA GLN A 26 10.28 -2.73 -0.56
C GLN A 26 10.88 -2.30 0.75
N THR A 27 10.72 -1.04 1.13
CA THR A 27 11.23 -0.50 2.38
C THR A 27 10.15 0.21 3.17
N GLY A 28 10.30 0.21 4.48
CA GLY A 28 9.38 0.87 5.39
C GLY A 28 9.93 0.89 6.80
N GLY A 29 9.21 1.60 7.66
CA GLY A 29 9.46 1.64 9.09
C GLY A 29 8.62 0.61 9.84
N GLY A 30 8.86 0.50 11.13
CA GLY A 30 8.03 -0.31 12.00
C GLY A 30 7.95 0.26 13.39
N ASP A 31 7.24 -0.44 14.27
CA ASP A 31 7.00 0.07 15.60
C ASP A 31 8.28 0.36 16.38
N LEU A 32 8.17 1.42 17.19
CA LEU A 32 9.19 1.73 18.17
C LEU A 32 9.32 0.53 19.12
N ARG A 33 10.54 -0.01 19.28
CA ARG A 33 10.80 -1.19 20.10
C ARG A 33 11.77 -0.90 21.23
N THR A 34 11.70 -1.68 22.30
CA THR A 34 12.70 -1.65 23.38
C THR A 34 13.97 -2.38 22.95
N GLU A 35 15.11 -1.96 23.48
CA GLU A 35 16.41 -2.59 23.26
C GLU A 35 16.99 -3.06 24.59
N GLY A 36 17.15 -4.38 24.75
CA GLY A 36 17.81 -4.96 25.92
C GLY A 36 17.05 -4.82 27.25
N VAL A 37 15.77 -4.44 27.21
CA VAL A 37 14.89 -4.39 28.40
C VAL A 37 13.68 -5.29 28.16
N GLU A 38 13.64 -6.41 28.87
CA GLU A 38 12.47 -7.30 28.90
C GLU A 38 11.50 -6.85 30.00
N ASN A 39 10.20 -7.03 29.79
CA ASN A 39 9.14 -6.82 30.79
C ASN A 39 9.15 -5.42 31.42
N THR A 40 9.27 -4.38 30.59
CA THR A 40 9.11 -3.01 31.07
C THR A 40 7.72 -2.83 31.70
N GLN A 41 7.54 -1.84 32.56
CA GLN A 41 6.23 -1.45 33.08
C GLN A 41 5.48 -0.45 32.16
N VAL A 42 6.08 -0.14 31.00
CA VAL A 42 5.57 0.78 29.99
C VAL A 42 4.87 -0.03 28.90
N ALA A 43 3.63 0.35 28.58
CA ALA A 43 2.82 -0.27 27.54
C ALA A 43 2.46 0.76 26.46
N ILE A 44 2.27 0.31 25.22
CA ILE A 44 1.63 1.13 24.17
C ILE A 44 0.14 1.21 24.51
N HIS A 45 -0.31 2.36 25.02
CA HIS A 45 -1.72 2.56 25.33
C HIS A 45 -2.55 2.81 24.08
N SER A 46 -2.03 3.65 23.18
CA SER A 46 -2.66 3.98 21.90
C SER A 46 -1.58 4.20 20.84
N GLU A 47 -1.88 3.76 19.63
CA GLU A 47 -1.11 4.02 18.42
C GLU A 47 -2.05 4.46 17.29
N VAL A 48 -1.71 5.57 16.65
CA VAL A 48 -2.37 6.06 15.44
C VAL A 48 -1.36 6.12 14.32
N LEU A 49 -1.45 5.16 13.40
CA LEU A 49 -0.63 5.06 12.20
C LEU A 49 -1.39 5.68 11.02
N THR A 50 -0.84 6.75 10.45
CA THR A 50 -1.36 7.37 9.21
C THR A 50 -0.42 7.09 8.06
N ILE A 51 -0.93 6.48 6.99
CA ILE A 51 -0.23 6.21 5.73
C ILE A 51 -0.86 7.06 4.62
N GLU A 52 -0.08 7.98 4.06
CA GLU A 52 -0.52 8.86 2.97
C GLU A 52 0.13 8.44 1.64
N LEU A 53 -0.68 8.17 0.62
CA LEU A 53 -0.24 7.62 -0.66
C LEU A 53 -0.09 8.72 -1.72
N PHE A 54 1.11 8.86 -2.28
CA PHE A 54 1.47 9.80 -3.36
C PHE A 54 1.90 9.04 -4.62
N ASP A 55 2.23 9.75 -5.71
CA ASP A 55 2.60 9.12 -6.99
C ASP A 55 3.95 8.37 -6.93
N ASP A 56 4.89 8.91 -6.15
CA ASP A 56 6.29 8.50 -6.06
C ASP A 56 6.63 7.70 -4.80
N GLY A 57 5.69 7.57 -3.87
CA GLY A 57 5.87 6.82 -2.64
C GLY A 57 4.75 7.11 -1.64
N PHE A 58 5.02 6.83 -0.38
CA PHE A 58 4.11 7.07 0.72
C PHE A 58 4.80 7.80 1.87
N ALA A 59 4.03 8.56 2.63
CA ALA A 59 4.46 9.13 3.90
C ALA A 59 3.79 8.37 5.04
N VAL A 60 4.52 8.21 6.13
CA VAL A 60 4.01 7.62 7.36
C VAL A 60 4.15 8.63 8.48
N THR A 61 3.10 8.75 9.29
CA THR A 61 3.14 9.39 10.60
C THR A 61 2.56 8.40 11.61
N VAL A 62 3.29 8.11 12.67
CA VAL A 62 2.78 7.30 13.78
C VAL A 62 2.83 8.12 15.06
N GLU A 63 1.71 8.15 15.77
CA GLU A 63 1.55 8.84 17.04
C GLU A 63 1.26 7.79 18.12
N TYR A 64 2.16 7.72 19.09
CA TYR A 64 2.04 6.83 20.24
C TYR A 64 1.66 7.60 21.49
N ILE A 65 0.83 6.96 22.31
CA ILE A 65 0.72 7.26 23.74
C ILE A 65 1.22 6.04 24.50
N PHE A 66 2.39 6.18 25.15
CA PHE A 66 2.93 5.18 26.06
C PHE A 66 2.45 5.45 27.47
N ARG A 67 2.06 4.40 28.21
CA ARG A 67 1.65 4.50 29.62
C ARG A 67 2.64 3.79 30.52
N ASN A 68 3.29 4.54 31.41
CA ASN A 68 4.14 4.00 32.46
C ASN A 68 3.31 3.78 33.75
N ARG A 69 3.27 2.54 34.26
CA ARG A 69 2.52 2.19 35.49
C ARG A 69 3.38 2.03 36.74
N GLY A 70 4.66 2.38 36.70
CA GLY A 70 5.53 2.39 37.87
C GLY A 70 6.39 3.63 37.95
N GLU A 71 7.56 3.51 38.57
CA GLU A 71 8.50 4.63 38.75
C GLU A 71 9.07 5.13 37.41
N GLU A 72 9.72 6.29 37.43
CA GLU A 72 10.41 6.81 36.25
C GLU A 72 11.44 5.81 35.72
N ILE A 73 11.49 5.64 34.41
CA ILE A 73 12.42 4.73 33.74
C ILE A 73 12.92 5.35 32.44
N THR A 74 14.22 5.19 32.17
CA THR A 74 14.81 5.48 30.87
C THR A 74 15.05 4.17 30.14
N VAL A 75 14.53 4.07 28.92
CA VAL A 75 14.59 2.85 28.11
C VAL A 75 15.38 3.15 26.82
N GLU A 76 16.32 2.28 26.50
CA GLU A 76 16.92 2.24 25.16
C GLU A 76 15.89 1.73 24.18
N THR A 77 15.70 2.45 23.08
CA THR A 77 14.70 2.10 22.06
C THR A 77 15.31 2.20 20.68
N ALA A 78 14.73 1.45 19.74
CA ALA A 78 15.06 1.54 18.32
C ALA A 78 13.79 1.64 17.48
N PHE A 79 13.85 2.37 16.39
CA PHE A 79 12.81 2.36 15.36
C PHE A 79 13.43 1.65 14.17
N PRO A 80 12.87 0.51 13.73
CA PRO A 80 13.44 -0.30 12.68
C PRO A 80 13.16 0.27 11.30
N GLU A 81 14.18 0.24 10.45
CA GLU A 81 14.01 0.27 9.00
C GLU A 81 14.07 -1.17 8.48
N PHE A 82 13.06 -1.58 7.72
CA PHE A 82 13.02 -2.90 7.12
C PHE A 82 13.08 -2.85 5.61
N GLN A 83 13.48 -3.98 5.04
CA GLN A 83 13.47 -4.23 3.61
C GLN A 83 12.95 -5.63 3.30
N PHE A 84 12.04 -5.75 2.34
CA PHE A 84 11.86 -7.00 1.58
C PHE A 84 12.68 -6.94 0.31
N GLY A 85 13.35 -8.05 -0.02
CA GLY A 85 14.02 -8.16 -1.31
C GLY A 85 15.42 -8.75 -1.27
N THR A 86 15.97 -9.02 -2.46
CA THR A 86 17.20 -9.79 -2.64
C THR A 86 18.44 -8.95 -2.97
N SER A 87 18.31 -7.65 -3.22
CA SER A 87 19.44 -6.76 -3.47
C SER A 87 19.10 -5.30 -3.17
N GLY A 88 20.12 -4.43 -3.09
CA GLY A 88 19.97 -3.00 -2.79
C GLY A 88 19.81 -2.65 -1.30
N TYR A 89 19.98 -1.37 -0.98
CA TYR A 89 19.73 -0.74 0.32
C TYR A 89 19.00 0.57 0.05
N GLN A 90 17.83 0.77 0.65
CA GLN A 90 17.05 1.99 0.50
C GLN A 90 16.58 2.47 1.89
N PRO A 91 17.27 3.43 2.50
CA PRO A 91 16.89 3.93 3.82
C PRO A 91 15.59 4.72 3.77
N LEU A 92 15.04 5.05 4.93
CA LEU A 92 13.90 5.95 5.03
C LEU A 92 14.31 7.39 4.70
N ASP A 93 13.44 8.09 4.00
CA ASP A 93 13.60 9.51 3.71
C ASP A 93 12.92 10.36 4.80
N ASP A 94 13.49 11.53 5.10
CA ASP A 94 12.89 12.52 5.99
C ASP A 94 12.47 12.00 7.38
N PHE A 95 13.18 11.01 7.94
CA PHE A 95 12.90 10.47 9.28
C PHE A 95 12.98 11.56 10.36
N ARG A 96 11.91 11.69 11.15
CA ARG A 96 11.79 12.62 12.28
C ARG A 96 11.12 11.93 13.46
N ILE A 97 11.56 12.29 14.67
CA ILE A 97 10.96 11.85 15.92
C ILE A 97 10.96 13.01 16.93
N SER A 98 9.84 13.16 17.63
CA SER A 98 9.67 14.14 18.69
C SER A 98 8.69 13.66 19.74
N TYR A 99 8.73 14.27 20.91
CA TYR A 99 7.60 14.25 21.83
C TYR A 99 6.40 15.01 21.22
N THR A 100 5.20 14.76 21.73
CA THR A 100 3.97 15.40 21.23
C THR A 100 3.96 16.93 21.42
N ASP A 101 4.74 17.47 22.35
CA ASP A 101 4.94 18.92 22.51
C ASP A 101 5.90 19.53 21.47
N GLY A 102 6.48 18.70 20.59
CA GLY A 102 7.40 19.07 19.53
C GLY A 102 8.88 19.05 19.93
N GLU A 103 9.22 18.71 21.17
CA GLU A 103 10.62 18.54 21.57
C GLU A 103 11.25 17.36 20.82
N LYS A 104 12.37 17.61 20.14
CA LYS A 104 13.05 16.60 19.32
C LYS A 104 13.75 15.57 20.21
N ILE A 105 13.63 14.30 19.85
CA ILE A 105 14.35 13.22 20.53
C ILE A 105 15.68 12.96 19.82
N PRO A 106 16.84 13.14 20.50
CA PRO A 106 18.15 12.84 19.91
C PRO A 106 18.21 11.39 19.44
N THR A 107 18.57 11.19 18.18
CA THR A 107 18.51 9.88 17.52
C THR A 107 19.80 9.61 16.77
N ALA A 108 20.34 8.41 16.94
CA ALA A 108 21.48 7.90 16.19
C ALA A 108 21.00 6.81 15.22
N HIS A 109 21.40 6.91 13.95
CA HIS A 109 21.09 5.87 12.97
C HIS A 109 22.24 4.87 12.86
N GLU A 110 21.92 3.57 12.98
CA GLU A 110 22.84 2.45 12.81
C GLU A 110 22.36 1.56 11.66
N PRO A 111 23.12 1.44 10.56
CA PRO A 111 22.85 0.42 9.54
C PRO A 111 23.03 -0.99 10.11
N VAL A 112 22.09 -1.88 9.79
CA VAL A 112 22.13 -3.30 10.18
C VAL A 112 21.86 -4.18 8.96
N ASP A 113 22.10 -5.49 9.07
CA ASP A 113 21.67 -6.48 8.07
C ASP A 113 21.28 -7.76 8.81
N GLN A 114 20.03 -7.79 9.26
CA GLN A 114 19.50 -8.88 10.06
C GLN A 114 18.24 -9.44 9.41
N THR A 115 18.29 -10.71 8.98
CA THR A 115 17.11 -11.44 8.52
C THR A 115 16.15 -11.68 9.69
N LEU A 116 14.89 -11.27 9.51
CA LEU A 116 13.83 -11.48 10.50
C LEU A 116 13.10 -12.81 10.28
N ASN A 117 12.87 -13.20 9.02
CA ASN A 117 12.23 -14.46 8.68
C ASN A 117 12.66 -14.99 7.30
N ASP A 118 12.19 -16.19 6.95
CA ASP A 118 12.51 -16.86 5.69
C ASP A 118 11.88 -16.19 4.45
N SER A 119 11.04 -15.16 4.64
CA SER A 119 10.30 -14.44 3.58
C SER A 119 11.05 -13.22 3.01
N PHE A 120 12.38 -13.21 3.10
CA PHE A 120 13.24 -12.09 2.67
C PHE A 120 13.01 -10.77 3.43
N LEU A 121 12.34 -10.80 4.58
CA LEU A 121 12.23 -9.64 5.47
C LEU A 121 13.55 -9.46 6.22
N ARG A 122 14.15 -8.28 6.09
CA ARG A 122 15.41 -7.91 6.75
C ARG A 122 15.26 -6.58 7.46
N LEU A 123 15.86 -6.44 8.63
CA LEU A 123 16.20 -5.13 9.18
C LEU A 123 17.46 -4.62 8.50
N ILE A 124 17.39 -3.39 8.03
CA ILE A 124 18.48 -2.71 7.31
C ILE A 124 19.02 -1.48 8.05
N GLY A 125 18.26 -0.95 9.01
CA GLY A 125 18.63 0.21 9.80
C GLY A 125 17.91 0.25 11.15
N LEU A 126 18.53 0.88 12.13
CA LEU A 126 17.96 1.13 13.45
C LEU A 126 18.19 2.59 13.83
N HIS A 127 17.12 3.34 14.00
CA HIS A 127 17.17 4.66 14.64
C HIS A 127 17.12 4.48 16.15
N ARG A 128 18.28 4.51 16.83
CA ARG A 128 18.41 4.32 18.28
C ARG A 128 18.26 5.61 19.07
N LYS A 129 17.63 5.53 20.23
CA LYS A 129 17.51 6.65 21.18
C LYS A 129 17.16 6.16 22.59
N GLN A 130 17.53 6.96 23.58
CA GLN A 130 17.04 6.83 24.95
C GLN A 130 15.76 7.66 25.12
N ILE A 131 14.74 7.06 25.71
CA ILE A 131 13.50 7.76 26.05
C ILE A 131 13.24 7.58 27.54
N THR A 132 13.04 8.70 28.23
CA THR A 132 12.60 8.72 29.63
C THR A 132 11.09 8.78 29.70
N PHE A 133 10.49 7.82 30.40
CA PHE A 133 9.07 7.75 30.70
C PHE A 133 8.87 8.13 32.16
N ALA A 134 8.25 9.29 32.41
CA ALA A 134 7.96 9.73 33.77
C ALA A 134 7.05 8.72 34.49
N GLY A 135 7.25 8.55 35.80
CA GLY A 135 6.52 7.57 36.58
C GLY A 135 5.02 7.85 36.62
N TYR A 136 4.21 6.78 36.56
CA TYR A 136 2.75 6.85 36.63
C TYR A 136 2.10 7.87 35.67
N SER A 137 2.65 7.99 34.47
CA SER A 137 2.27 9.02 33.49
C SER A 137 2.18 8.47 32.07
N ASP A 138 1.59 9.28 31.19
CA ASP A 138 1.54 9.02 29.76
C ASP A 138 2.61 9.86 29.05
N THR A 139 3.31 9.27 28.08
CA THR A 139 4.32 9.93 27.25
C THR A 139 3.91 9.82 25.78
N GLY A 140 3.72 10.97 25.13
CA GLY A 140 3.36 11.05 23.73
C GLY A 140 4.58 11.18 22.82
N ILE A 141 4.63 10.38 21.76
CA ILE A 141 5.74 10.36 20.80
C ILE A 141 5.18 10.33 19.38
N THR A 142 5.73 11.16 18.50
CA THR A 142 5.40 11.19 17.09
C THR A 142 6.63 10.83 16.26
N ILE A 143 6.46 9.93 15.30
CA ILE A 143 7.49 9.58 14.31
C ILE A 143 6.91 9.81 12.92
N SER A 144 7.70 10.37 12.01
CA SER A 144 7.31 10.53 10.61
C SER A 144 8.45 10.24 9.65
N TYR A 145 8.15 9.66 8.49
CA TYR A 145 9.12 9.44 7.41
C TYR A 145 8.43 9.31 6.05
N ARG A 146 9.22 9.21 4.98
CA ARG A 146 8.79 8.85 3.64
C ARG A 146 9.50 7.60 3.16
N SER A 147 8.83 6.83 2.33
CA SER A 147 9.39 5.66 1.68
C SER A 147 8.87 5.55 0.24
N PRO A 148 9.69 5.09 -0.72
CA PRO A 148 9.19 4.66 -2.02
C PRO A 148 8.19 3.50 -1.86
N TYR A 149 7.41 3.23 -2.90
CA TYR A 149 6.71 1.96 -2.97
C TYR A 149 7.67 0.80 -3.19
N GLY A 150 7.35 -0.33 -2.58
CA GLY A 150 7.87 -1.62 -2.99
C GLY A 150 7.23 -2.12 -4.28
N ALA A 151 7.83 -3.13 -4.88
CA ALA A 151 7.14 -3.90 -5.92
C ALA A 151 6.05 -4.81 -5.30
N HIS A 152 5.10 -5.27 -6.11
CA HIS A 152 4.11 -6.30 -5.76
C HIS A 152 3.59 -6.96 -7.04
N GLY A 153 4.36 -7.89 -7.62
CA GLY A 153 4.06 -8.41 -8.96
C GLY A 153 4.11 -7.29 -10.01
N ILE A 154 2.98 -7.02 -10.67
CA ILE A 154 2.82 -5.89 -11.61
C ILE A 154 2.37 -4.58 -10.92
N SER A 155 2.09 -4.68 -9.63
CA SER A 155 1.59 -3.61 -8.77
C SER A 155 2.70 -3.11 -7.85
N ARG A 156 2.35 -2.18 -6.97
CA ARG A 156 3.21 -1.56 -5.98
C ARG A 156 2.71 -1.89 -4.57
N SER A 157 3.55 -1.71 -3.57
CA SER A 157 3.17 -1.96 -2.18
C SER A 157 3.70 -0.91 -1.22
N ALA A 158 2.95 -0.71 -0.16
CA ALA A 158 3.40 -0.01 1.04
C ALA A 158 3.20 -0.95 2.23
N ALA A 159 4.08 -0.84 3.23
CA ALA A 159 3.96 -1.64 4.43
C ALA A 159 4.58 -0.97 5.64
N TYR A 160 4.12 -1.40 6.80
CA TYR A 160 4.58 -0.98 8.11
C TYR A 160 4.70 -2.20 9.02
N LEU A 161 5.86 -2.39 9.66
CA LEU A 161 6.06 -3.51 10.59
C LEU A 161 5.44 -3.20 11.96
N LEU A 162 4.43 -3.94 12.36
CA LEU A 162 3.80 -3.81 13.67
C LEU A 162 4.49 -4.69 14.71
N GLY A 163 4.99 -5.85 14.29
CA GLY A 163 5.63 -6.84 15.16
C GLY A 163 6.60 -6.30 16.23
N PRO A 164 7.47 -5.31 15.94
CA PRO A 164 8.35 -4.70 16.95
C PRO A 164 7.63 -4.12 18.19
N GLY A 165 6.35 -3.77 18.09
CA GLY A 165 5.49 -3.32 19.19
C GLY A 165 5.31 -4.37 20.30
N SER A 166 5.47 -5.66 19.98
CA SER A 166 5.43 -6.79 20.94
C SER A 166 6.49 -6.73 22.05
N THR A 167 7.52 -5.88 21.88
CA THR A 167 8.59 -5.70 22.88
C THR A 167 8.14 -4.90 24.10
N TRP A 168 6.99 -4.21 24.03
CA TRP A 168 6.41 -3.46 25.13
C TRP A 168 5.52 -4.34 26.01
N ASN A 169 5.09 -3.80 27.15
CA ASN A 169 4.34 -4.55 28.13
C ASN A 169 2.91 -4.85 27.68
N GLY A 170 2.65 -6.10 27.32
CA GLY A 170 1.32 -6.57 26.94
C GLY A 170 0.88 -6.08 25.56
N PRO A 171 -0.40 -6.27 25.21
CA PRO A 171 -0.89 -5.92 23.89
C PRO A 171 -0.93 -4.40 23.66
N ILE A 172 -0.93 -3.99 22.40
CA ILE A 172 -1.24 -2.61 22.02
C ILE A 172 -2.70 -2.35 22.42
N GLY A 173 -2.92 -1.36 23.30
CA GLY A 173 -4.24 -1.08 23.84
C GLY A 173 -5.27 -0.73 22.77
N GLU A 174 -4.95 0.25 21.92
CA GLU A 174 -5.75 0.67 20.78
C GLU A 174 -4.84 0.98 19.59
N LEU A 175 -5.05 0.32 18.45
CA LEU A 175 -4.36 0.61 17.20
C LEU A 175 -5.35 1.14 16.17
N THR A 176 -5.10 2.32 15.63
CA THR A 176 -5.79 2.87 14.47
C THR A 176 -4.83 2.97 13.30
N VAL A 177 -5.19 2.42 12.15
CA VAL A 177 -4.47 2.62 10.89
C VAL A 177 -5.36 3.39 9.93
N ASP A 178 -4.97 4.63 9.64
CA ASP A 178 -5.60 5.50 8.65
C ASP A 178 -4.80 5.46 7.34
N VAL A 179 -5.44 5.07 6.25
CA VAL A 179 -4.86 5.10 4.90
C VAL A 179 -5.56 6.17 4.09
N ILE A 180 -4.79 7.12 3.57
CA ILE A 180 -5.29 8.29 2.85
C ILE A 180 -4.62 8.38 1.48
N THR A 181 -5.41 8.25 0.43
CA THR A 181 -4.91 8.44 -0.93
C THR A 181 -4.84 9.93 -1.26
N ARG A 182 -3.63 10.46 -1.51
CA ARG A 182 -3.39 11.87 -1.87
C ARG A 182 -3.24 12.10 -3.37
N SER A 183 -3.14 11.03 -4.16
CA SER A 183 -3.10 11.08 -5.62
C SER A 183 -4.31 10.36 -6.25
N PRO A 184 -4.96 10.96 -7.26
CA PRO A 184 -6.03 10.29 -8.01
C PRO A 184 -5.53 9.09 -8.84
N ASP A 185 -4.22 9.03 -9.12
CA ASP A 185 -3.60 8.01 -9.96
C ASP A 185 -3.25 6.74 -9.18
N ILE A 186 -3.42 6.74 -7.86
CA ILE A 186 -3.17 5.58 -6.99
C ILE A 186 -4.48 4.84 -6.72
N TRP A 187 -4.50 3.56 -7.09
CA TRP A 187 -5.63 2.64 -6.96
C TRP A 187 -5.31 1.62 -5.88
N ILE A 188 -6.11 1.59 -4.82
CA ILE A 188 -5.96 0.55 -3.79
C ILE A 188 -6.55 -0.75 -4.33
N GLU A 189 -5.74 -1.78 -4.40
CA GLU A 189 -6.18 -3.11 -4.84
C GLU A 189 -6.74 -3.89 -3.66
N GLU A 190 -5.94 -4.01 -2.61
CA GLU A 190 -6.27 -4.77 -1.41
C GLU A 190 -5.42 -4.36 -0.22
N PHE A 191 -5.93 -4.70 0.96
CA PHE A 191 -5.23 -4.66 2.24
C PHE A 191 -5.02 -6.10 2.71
N PRO A 192 -3.94 -6.78 2.31
CA PRO A 192 -3.68 -8.11 2.80
C PRO A 192 -3.24 -8.01 4.26
N LEU A 193 -4.19 -8.24 5.17
CA LEU A 193 -3.99 -8.28 6.61
C LEU A 193 -3.28 -9.59 7.01
N ARG A 194 -1.99 -9.68 6.65
CA ARG A 194 -1.19 -10.88 6.90
C ARG A 194 -0.94 -11.03 8.39
N ASP A 195 -1.39 -12.16 8.93
CA ASP A 195 -1.17 -12.55 10.32
C ASP A 195 -1.74 -11.57 11.36
N LEU A 196 -2.70 -10.73 10.93
CA LEU A 196 -3.48 -9.85 11.79
C LEU A 196 -4.92 -10.38 11.93
N PRO A 197 -5.54 -10.25 13.12
CA PRO A 197 -6.96 -10.50 13.26
C PRO A 197 -7.79 -9.51 12.43
N GLU A 198 -9.02 -9.88 12.08
CA GLU A 198 -9.92 -9.00 11.33
C GLU A 198 -10.20 -7.69 12.12
N PRO A 199 -9.98 -6.51 11.52
CA PRO A 199 -10.21 -5.21 12.15
C PRO A 199 -11.67 -4.81 12.13
N ASP A 200 -12.00 -3.84 12.99
CA ASP A 200 -13.11 -2.94 12.72
C ASP A 200 -12.70 -2.01 11.57
N TYR A 201 -13.24 -2.26 10.37
CA TYR A 201 -12.98 -1.45 9.17
C TYR A 201 -14.09 -0.42 8.92
N GLN A 202 -13.68 0.80 8.57
CA GLN A 202 -14.58 1.85 8.11
C GLN A 202 -13.96 2.65 6.96
N ARG A 203 -14.74 2.88 5.91
CA ARG A 203 -14.42 3.93 4.94
C ARG A 203 -14.83 5.28 5.52
N THR A 204 -13.85 6.14 5.78
CA THR A 204 -14.03 7.43 6.47
C THR A 204 -14.19 8.60 5.51
N GLY A 205 -13.93 8.39 4.22
CA GLY A 205 -14.18 9.36 3.16
C GLY A 205 -13.97 8.76 1.77
N ASN A 206 -14.07 9.59 0.73
CA ASN A 206 -13.88 9.13 -0.66
C ASN A 206 -12.46 8.54 -0.89
N THR A 207 -11.44 9.08 -0.21
CA THR A 207 -10.04 8.66 -0.35
C THR A 207 -9.44 8.10 0.94
N SER A 208 -10.27 7.77 1.93
CA SER A 208 -9.81 7.50 3.30
C SER A 208 -10.44 6.24 3.88
N HIS A 209 -9.57 5.40 4.44
CA HIS A 209 -9.89 4.10 5.03
C HIS A 209 -9.31 4.03 6.44
N ARG A 210 -10.07 3.48 7.38
CA ARG A 210 -9.67 3.29 8.77
C ARG A 210 -9.81 1.84 9.17
N PHE A 211 -8.77 1.31 9.79
CA PHE A 211 -8.74 0.00 10.43
C PHE A 211 -8.48 0.21 11.91
N TYR A 212 -9.19 -0.55 12.75
CA TYR A 212 -9.10 -0.38 14.19
C TYR A 212 -9.06 -1.73 14.91
N TRP A 213 -8.14 -1.84 15.87
CA TRP A 213 -7.99 -2.97 16.76
C TRP A 213 -7.96 -2.52 18.23
N ARG A 214 -8.43 -3.38 19.12
CA ARG A 214 -8.32 -3.23 20.57
C ARG A 214 -7.60 -4.41 21.17
N ASN A 215 -6.68 -4.15 22.10
CA ASN A 215 -5.87 -5.16 22.77
C ASN A 215 -5.21 -6.12 21.76
N LEU A 216 -4.53 -5.55 20.77
CA LEU A 216 -3.85 -6.30 19.72
C LEU A 216 -2.57 -6.91 20.29
N ASP A 217 -2.53 -8.24 20.38
CA ASP A 217 -1.35 -9.00 20.78
C ASP A 217 -0.55 -9.39 19.53
N LEU A 218 0.76 -9.17 19.57
CA LEU A 218 1.66 -9.34 18.43
C LEU A 218 2.74 -10.36 18.79
N ALA A 219 3.11 -11.19 17.82
CA ALA A 219 4.09 -12.27 17.90
C ALA A 219 5.48 -11.86 17.42
N GLY A 220 5.62 -10.76 16.68
CA GLY A 220 6.91 -10.10 16.43
C GLY A 220 7.25 -9.79 14.98
N ASP A 221 6.53 -10.34 13.99
CA ASP A 221 6.75 -10.08 12.57
C ASP A 221 5.48 -9.67 11.79
N GLU A 222 4.39 -9.41 12.50
CA GLU A 222 3.16 -8.88 11.90
C GLU A 222 3.40 -7.54 11.20
N MET A 223 2.63 -7.32 10.15
CA MET A 223 2.75 -6.12 9.33
C MET A 223 1.40 -5.65 8.82
N PHE A 224 1.23 -4.34 8.77
CA PHE A 224 0.20 -3.75 7.95
C PHE A 224 0.72 -3.63 6.52
N TYR A 225 0.03 -4.23 5.56
CA TYR A 225 0.41 -4.24 4.15
C TYR A 225 -0.74 -3.74 3.29
N LEU A 226 -0.41 -3.03 2.23
CA LEU A 226 -1.35 -2.65 1.19
C LEU A 226 -0.73 -2.77 -0.20
N ALA A 227 -1.54 -3.25 -1.15
CA ALA A 227 -1.20 -3.32 -2.56
C ALA A 227 -1.90 -2.17 -3.30
N VAL A 228 -1.14 -1.47 -4.13
CA VAL A 228 -1.61 -0.32 -4.90
C VAL A 228 -1.15 -0.39 -6.35
N ALA A 229 -1.92 0.19 -7.26
CA ALA A 229 -1.59 0.26 -8.68
C ALA A 229 -1.78 1.66 -9.24
N THR A 230 -1.32 1.82 -10.48
CA THR A 230 -1.49 3.02 -11.30
C THR A 230 -2.47 2.80 -12.46
N LEU A 231 -3.15 1.65 -12.44
CA LEU A 231 -4.08 1.21 -13.48
C LEU A 231 -5.38 0.70 -12.85
N PRO A 232 -6.52 0.82 -13.56
CA PRO A 232 -7.78 0.20 -13.18
C PRO A 232 -7.61 -1.30 -12.88
N PRO A 233 -8.37 -1.87 -11.91
CA PRO A 233 -8.17 -3.25 -11.50
C PRO A 233 -8.20 -4.24 -12.66
N PHE A 234 -9.18 -4.15 -13.56
CA PHE A 234 -9.27 -5.08 -14.69
C PHE A 234 -8.11 -4.98 -15.70
N LEU A 235 -7.34 -3.87 -15.72
CA LEU A 235 -6.16 -3.71 -16.58
C LEU A 235 -4.86 -4.21 -15.93
N GLN A 236 -4.89 -4.60 -14.66
CA GLN A 236 -3.75 -5.19 -13.95
C GLN A 236 -3.61 -6.65 -14.39
N THR A 237 -3.06 -6.87 -15.58
CA THR A 237 -2.85 -8.20 -16.17
C THR A 237 -1.59 -8.26 -17.01
N MET A 238 -1.00 -9.46 -17.11
CA MET A 238 0.12 -9.74 -18.01
C MET A 238 -0.34 -10.03 -19.45
N PHE A 239 -1.64 -10.19 -19.69
CA PHE A 239 -2.18 -10.63 -20.98
C PHE A 239 -2.48 -9.48 -21.99
N GLY A 240 -2.17 -8.24 -21.61
CA GLY A 240 -2.36 -7.04 -22.44
C GLY A 240 -3.73 -6.38 -22.32
N GLU A 241 -3.80 -5.09 -22.67
CA GLU A 241 -4.97 -4.22 -22.44
C GLU A 241 -6.25 -4.73 -23.13
N GLU A 242 -6.19 -5.07 -24.42
CA GLU A 242 -7.38 -5.53 -25.16
C GLU A 242 -7.98 -6.80 -24.55
N MET A 243 -7.15 -7.77 -24.15
CA MET A 243 -7.66 -9.00 -23.53
C MET A 243 -8.32 -8.72 -22.19
N ALA A 244 -7.73 -7.84 -21.38
CA ALA A 244 -8.31 -7.41 -20.12
C ALA A 244 -9.65 -6.68 -20.30
N ILE A 245 -9.76 -5.80 -21.29
CA ILE A 245 -11.01 -5.13 -21.65
C ILE A 245 -12.04 -6.16 -22.11
N GLN A 246 -11.67 -7.12 -22.95
CA GLN A 246 -12.58 -8.18 -23.37
C GLN A 246 -13.09 -9.02 -22.19
N GLU A 247 -12.22 -9.35 -21.24
CA GLU A 247 -12.63 -10.07 -20.03
C GLU A 247 -13.61 -9.23 -19.20
N PHE A 248 -13.29 -7.95 -18.97
CA PHE A 248 -14.16 -7.01 -18.24
C PHE A 248 -15.54 -6.84 -18.89
N MET A 249 -15.59 -6.75 -20.22
CA MET A 249 -16.82 -6.50 -20.98
C MET A 249 -17.76 -7.72 -21.07
N ASN A 250 -17.24 -8.93 -20.84
CA ASN A 250 -17.95 -10.19 -21.08
C ASN A 250 -18.17 -11.04 -19.83
N ASN A 251 -17.78 -10.56 -18.64
CA ASN A 251 -17.98 -11.27 -17.38
C ASN A 251 -18.76 -10.43 -16.36
N GLU A 252 -19.32 -11.10 -15.35
CA GLU A 252 -19.95 -10.43 -14.22
C GLU A 252 -18.92 -9.65 -13.40
N LEU A 253 -19.31 -8.45 -12.96
CA LEU A 253 -18.46 -7.61 -12.12
C LEU A 253 -18.26 -8.25 -10.74
N ARG A 254 -17.00 -8.52 -10.38
CA ARG A 254 -16.61 -8.90 -9.00
C ARG A 254 -16.46 -7.65 -8.16
N GLN A 255 -17.50 -7.30 -7.40
CA GLN A 255 -17.60 -6.03 -6.67
C GLN A 255 -16.48 -5.83 -5.66
N GLU A 256 -15.99 -6.92 -5.07
CA GLU A 256 -14.92 -6.93 -4.07
C GLU A 256 -13.63 -6.29 -4.63
N ARG A 257 -13.36 -6.47 -5.94
CA ARG A 257 -12.20 -5.90 -6.63
C ARG A 257 -12.24 -4.38 -6.75
N TYR A 258 -13.41 -3.78 -6.56
CA TYR A 258 -13.63 -2.34 -6.73
C TYR A 258 -14.01 -1.64 -5.42
N HIS A 259 -14.02 -2.38 -4.30
CA HIS A 259 -14.53 -1.92 -3.01
C HIS A 259 -13.77 -0.70 -2.47
N TYR A 260 -12.45 -0.64 -2.69
CA TYR A 260 -11.58 0.42 -2.17
C TYR A 260 -11.39 1.60 -3.14
N LEU A 261 -12.05 1.57 -4.31
CA LEU A 261 -11.89 2.63 -5.29
C LEU A 261 -12.63 3.90 -4.88
N THR A 262 -12.05 5.03 -5.26
CA THR A 262 -12.72 6.35 -5.17
C THR A 262 -13.92 6.41 -6.11
N ARG A 263 -14.80 7.36 -5.87
CA ARG A 263 -15.94 7.65 -6.74
C ARG A 263 -15.50 7.94 -8.17
N GLU A 264 -14.44 8.72 -8.34
CA GLU A 264 -13.87 9.08 -9.65
C GLU A 264 -13.31 7.85 -10.37
N GLN A 265 -12.65 6.94 -9.63
CA GLN A 265 -12.13 5.69 -10.17
C GLN A 265 -13.26 4.73 -10.57
N LEU A 266 -14.31 4.60 -9.77
CA LEU A 266 -15.51 3.82 -10.11
C LEU A 266 -16.21 4.39 -11.35
N ARG A 267 -16.36 5.72 -11.41
CA ARG A 267 -16.88 6.43 -12.59
C ARG A 267 -16.04 6.13 -13.82
N LEU A 268 -14.73 6.16 -13.69
CA LEU A 268 -13.84 5.84 -14.81
C LEU A 268 -14.03 4.40 -15.27
N VAL A 269 -14.02 3.41 -14.37
CA VAL A 269 -14.26 1.98 -14.67
C VAL A 269 -15.62 1.79 -15.35
N ARG A 270 -16.68 2.45 -14.87
CA ARG A 270 -18.01 2.40 -15.50
C ARG A 270 -17.98 2.91 -16.92
N ASN A 271 -17.29 4.03 -17.16
CA ASN A 271 -17.25 4.67 -18.47
C ASN A 271 -16.36 3.92 -19.49
N TYR A 272 -15.49 3.00 -19.06
CA TYR A 272 -14.83 2.06 -20.00
C TYR A 272 -15.85 1.24 -20.80
N ILE A 273 -16.98 0.88 -20.19
CA ILE A 273 -18.07 0.15 -20.86
C ILE A 273 -18.58 0.96 -22.04
N PHE A 274 -18.89 2.24 -21.83
CA PHE A 274 -19.44 3.11 -22.88
C PHE A 274 -18.38 3.53 -23.90
N ALA A 275 -17.14 3.79 -23.45
CA ALA A 275 -16.03 4.13 -24.31
C ALA A 275 -15.77 3.03 -25.35
N ARG A 276 -15.85 1.75 -24.94
CA ARG A 276 -15.60 0.63 -25.85
C ARG A 276 -16.62 0.52 -26.99
N HIS A 277 -17.81 1.10 -26.80
CA HIS A 277 -18.86 1.22 -27.81
C HIS A 277 -18.85 2.57 -28.55
N GLY A 278 -17.86 3.42 -28.31
CA GLY A 278 -17.70 4.69 -29.01
C GLY A 278 -18.51 5.86 -28.44
N TYR A 279 -18.96 5.79 -27.18
CA TYR A 279 -19.68 6.92 -26.57
C TYR A 279 -18.87 8.21 -26.60
N SER A 280 -19.47 9.31 -27.09
CA SER A 280 -18.84 10.64 -27.13
C SER A 280 -19.01 11.38 -25.80
N PHE A 281 -17.93 11.45 -25.02
CA PHE A 281 -17.97 12.05 -23.68
C PHE A 281 -18.12 13.59 -23.72
N GLN A 282 -19.03 14.12 -22.90
CA GLN A 282 -19.14 15.58 -22.69
C GLN A 282 -18.26 16.08 -21.55
N SER A 283 -17.82 15.18 -20.67
CA SER A 283 -16.96 15.51 -19.54
C SER A 283 -15.51 15.73 -19.99
N PRO A 284 -14.86 16.87 -19.68
CA PRO A 284 -13.50 17.15 -20.15
C PRO A 284 -12.46 16.13 -19.69
N ASP A 285 -12.54 15.66 -18.45
CA ASP A 285 -11.70 14.62 -17.85
C ASP A 285 -11.83 13.27 -18.58
N LEU A 286 -13.05 12.77 -18.77
CA LEU A 286 -13.27 11.49 -19.47
C LEU A 286 -12.87 11.57 -20.94
N ARG A 287 -13.15 12.71 -21.61
CA ARG A 287 -12.66 12.93 -22.98
C ARG A 287 -11.14 12.84 -23.04
N ALA A 288 -10.45 13.56 -22.16
CA ALA A 288 -8.99 13.58 -22.15
C ALA A 288 -8.42 12.18 -21.88
N TYR A 289 -8.99 11.46 -20.91
CA TYR A 289 -8.54 10.11 -20.54
C TYR A 289 -8.71 9.09 -21.68
N PHE A 290 -9.86 9.07 -22.35
CA PHE A 290 -10.14 8.09 -23.42
C PHE A 290 -9.54 8.49 -24.77
N ALA A 291 -9.34 9.78 -25.05
CA ALA A 291 -8.72 10.23 -26.30
C ALA A 291 -7.26 9.77 -26.46
N ASP A 292 -6.59 9.42 -25.36
CA ASP A 292 -5.23 8.86 -25.36
C ASP A 292 -5.19 7.35 -25.63
N ARG A 293 -6.35 6.70 -25.82
CA ARG A 293 -6.45 5.24 -26.04
C ARG A 293 -6.57 4.91 -27.52
N ASP A 294 -5.62 4.16 -28.04
CA ASP A 294 -5.58 3.76 -29.47
C ASP A 294 -6.84 3.03 -29.97
N TRP A 295 -7.52 2.33 -29.07
CA TRP A 295 -8.75 1.58 -29.37
C TRP A 295 -10.03 2.42 -29.29
N TYR A 296 -9.98 3.64 -28.74
CA TYR A 296 -11.16 4.48 -28.56
C TYR A 296 -11.43 5.32 -29.81
N GLN A 297 -12.61 5.14 -30.40
CA GLN A 297 -13.10 5.97 -31.47
C GLN A 297 -14.54 6.35 -31.18
N ALA A 298 -14.83 7.65 -31.14
CA ALA A 298 -16.20 8.12 -30.96
C ALA A 298 -17.05 7.71 -32.15
N ASP A 299 -18.19 7.09 -31.87
CA ASP A 299 -19.20 6.69 -32.84
C ASP A 299 -20.38 7.68 -32.78
N PRO A 300 -20.61 8.47 -33.85
CA PRO A 300 -21.76 9.36 -33.94
C PRO A 300 -23.11 8.64 -33.83
N ASP A 301 -23.16 7.35 -34.16
CA ASP A 301 -24.37 6.53 -34.16
C ASP A 301 -24.54 5.71 -32.87
N PHE A 302 -23.69 5.93 -31.84
CA PHE A 302 -23.77 5.24 -30.55
C PHE A 302 -25.18 5.23 -29.96
N SER A 303 -25.64 4.05 -29.54
CA SER A 303 -26.86 3.88 -28.75
C SER A 303 -26.64 3.06 -27.49
N PHE A 304 -27.26 3.47 -26.38
CA PHE A 304 -27.31 2.65 -25.16
C PHE A 304 -28.06 1.32 -25.35
N ASP A 305 -28.84 1.20 -26.43
CA ASP A 305 -29.52 -0.04 -26.81
C ASP A 305 -28.56 -1.11 -27.33
N ASP A 306 -27.34 -0.73 -27.75
CA ASP A 306 -26.31 -1.65 -28.24
C ASP A 306 -25.55 -2.37 -27.12
N LEU A 307 -25.68 -1.88 -25.88
CA LEU A 307 -25.11 -2.54 -24.71
C LEU A 307 -25.77 -3.90 -24.46
N THR A 308 -24.99 -4.89 -24.04
CA THR A 308 -25.57 -6.16 -23.57
C THR A 308 -26.26 -5.96 -22.21
N ASP A 309 -27.19 -6.84 -21.86
CA ASP A 309 -27.82 -6.78 -20.54
C ASP A 309 -26.80 -6.94 -19.40
N LEU A 310 -25.73 -7.71 -19.64
CA LEU A 310 -24.60 -7.82 -18.71
C LEU A 310 -23.89 -6.48 -18.52
N GLN A 311 -23.54 -5.80 -19.61
CA GLN A 311 -22.87 -4.50 -19.55
C GLN A 311 -23.73 -3.44 -18.86
N ARG A 312 -25.05 -3.41 -19.14
CA ARG A 312 -25.99 -2.54 -18.44
C ARG A 312 -26.06 -2.86 -16.94
N ARG A 313 -26.05 -4.14 -16.55
CA ARG A 313 -26.02 -4.55 -15.14
C ARG A 313 -24.73 -4.10 -14.46
N ASN A 314 -23.56 -4.39 -15.05
CA ASN A 314 -22.27 -3.99 -14.50
C ASN A 314 -22.16 -2.47 -14.35
N ALA A 315 -22.60 -1.70 -15.36
CA ALA A 315 -22.63 -0.25 -15.30
C ALA A 315 -23.54 0.29 -14.17
N ARG A 316 -24.69 -0.34 -13.93
CA ARG A 316 -25.58 0.01 -12.81
C ARG A 316 -24.98 -0.33 -11.45
N ILE A 317 -24.27 -1.45 -11.33
CA ILE A 317 -23.59 -1.83 -10.09
C ILE A 317 -22.51 -0.79 -9.76
N LEU A 318 -21.66 -0.42 -10.74
CA LEU A 318 -20.63 0.60 -10.54
C LEU A 318 -21.23 1.97 -10.20
N GLN A 319 -22.31 2.37 -10.87
CA GLN A 319 -23.06 3.59 -10.52
C GLN A 319 -23.57 3.52 -9.07
N HIS A 320 -24.15 2.40 -8.65
CA HIS A 320 -24.63 2.25 -7.28
C HIS A 320 -23.49 2.38 -6.26
N MET A 321 -22.32 1.80 -6.55
CA MET A 321 -21.13 1.96 -5.71
C MET A 321 -20.66 3.42 -5.68
N GLU A 322 -20.70 4.16 -6.79
CA GLU A 322 -20.41 5.61 -6.82
C GLU A 322 -21.37 6.38 -5.90
N ASP A 323 -22.67 6.13 -6.03
CA ASP A 323 -23.71 6.85 -5.31
C ASP A 323 -23.59 6.63 -3.79
N GLN A 324 -23.16 5.44 -3.34
CA GLN A 324 -22.89 5.16 -1.92
C GLN A 324 -21.76 6.01 -1.32
N LEU A 325 -20.88 6.58 -2.16
CA LEU A 325 -19.78 7.44 -1.72
C LEU A 325 -20.17 8.91 -1.65
N ASP A 326 -21.30 9.31 -2.26
CA ASP A 326 -21.81 10.68 -2.19
C ASP A 326 -22.35 11.05 -0.80
N ASP A 327 -22.69 10.03 0.00
CA ASP A 327 -23.19 10.19 1.37
C ASP A 327 -22.08 10.16 2.43
N LEU A 328 -20.81 10.00 2.03
CA LEU A 328 -19.67 10.01 2.94
C LEU A 328 -19.31 11.46 3.34
N PRO A 329 -18.88 11.68 4.61
CA PRO A 329 -18.58 13.00 5.15
C PRO A 329 -17.39 13.72 4.51
#